data_AF-A0A7Y0L2F1-F1
#
_entry.id   AF-A0A7Y0L2F1-F1
#
_cell.length_a   1.000
_cell.length_b   1.000
_cell.length_c   1.000
_cell.angle_alpha   90.00
_cell.angle_beta   90.00
_cell.angle_gamma   90.00
#
_symmetry.space_group_name_H-M   'P 1'
#
loop_
_entity.id
_entity.type
_entity.pdbx_description
1 polymer ?
#
loop_
_entity_poly.entity_id
_entity_poly.type
_entity_poly.pdbx_seq_one_letter_code
_entity_poly.pdbx_strand_id
1 'polypeptide(L)' 'MSGRPQKLWLFVMVLCHSRMTYAEFGTATDGTAVIRGLVHAVQYFGGRPQEVLFDNMKPSVQRPK' A
#
# COMPACT_ATOMS: atom_id res chain seq x y z
N MET A 1 -7.70 6.96 -28.60
CA MET A 1 -7.95 6.94 -27.14
C MET A 1 -6.91 7.82 -26.48
N SER A 2 -7.23 9.08 -26.18
CA SER A 2 -6.28 10.00 -25.54
C SER A 2 -6.24 9.68 -24.04
N GLY A 3 -5.26 8.88 -23.62
CA GLY A 3 -5.03 8.60 -22.20
C GLY A 3 -4.62 9.87 -21.47
N ARG A 4 -5.31 10.23 -20.39
CA ARG A 4 -4.87 11.32 -19.51
C ARG A 4 -3.76 10.78 -18.59
N PRO A 5 -2.65 11.51 -18.42
CA PRO A 5 -1.67 11.16 -17.41
C PRO A 5 -2.33 11.07 -16.04
N GLN A 6 -2.17 9.94 -15.36
CA GLN A 6 -2.68 9.73 -14.01
C GLN A 6 -1.51 9.44 -13.08
N LYS A 7 -1.52 10.04 -11.89
CA LYS A 7 -0.53 9.75 -10.87
C LYS A 7 -0.72 8.31 -10.38
N LEU A 8 0.35 7.53 -10.44
CA LEU A 8 0.41 6.18 -9.87
C LEU A 8 1.17 6.21 -8.56
N TRP A 9 0.72 5.37 -7.65
CA TRP A 9 1.32 5.14 -6.35
C TRP A 9 1.72 3.67 -6.24
N LEU A 10 2.72 3.38 -5.44
CA LEU A 10 3.19 2.03 -5.17
C LEU A 10 3.02 1.76 -3.67
N PHE A 11 2.15 0.84 -3.31
CA PHE A 11 2.13 0.29 -1.97
C PHE A 11 3.27 -0.72 -1.86
N VAL A 12 4.09 -0.62 -0.82
CA VAL A 12 5.23 -1.52 -0.58
C VAL A 12 5.17 -2.01 0.86
N MET A 13 5.32 -3.31 1.04
CA MET A 13 5.45 -3.94 2.36
C MET A 13 6.63 -4.91 2.35
N VAL A 14 7.47 -4.83 3.37
CA VAL A 14 8.67 -5.67 3.50
C VAL A 14 8.65 -6.40 4.84
N LEU A 15 8.81 -7.71 4.83
CA LEU A 15 8.99 -8.49 6.06
C LEU A 15 10.40 -8.26 6.61
N CYS A 16 10.52 -7.77 7.84
CA CYS A 16 11.82 -7.45 8.44
C CYS A 16 12.73 -8.68 8.59
N HIS A 17 12.16 -9.86 8.91
CA HIS A 17 12.92 -11.09 9.14
C HIS A 17 13.55 -11.65 7.85
N SER A 18 12.77 -11.76 6.77
CA SER A 18 13.20 -12.41 5.52
C SER A 18 13.55 -11.44 4.40
N ARG A 19 13.23 -10.15 4.55
CA ARG A 19 13.28 -9.12 3.49
C ARG A 19 12.38 -9.41 2.29
N MET A 20 11.45 -10.36 2.43
CA MET A 20 10.45 -10.62 1.40
C MET A 20 9.60 -9.37 1.18
N THR A 21 9.45 -8.97 -0.08
CA THR A 21 8.81 -7.71 -0.47
C THR A 21 7.55 -8.01 -1.26
N TYR A 22 6.48 -7.30 -0.91
CA TYR A 22 5.26 -7.18 -1.69
C TYR A 22 5.14 -5.75 -2.21
N ALA A 23 4.76 -5.59 -3.47
CA ALA A 23 4.53 -4.28 -4.06
C ALA A 23 3.34 -4.31 -5.02
N GLU A 24 2.47 -3.31 -4.95
CA GLU A 24 1.32 -3.18 -5.86
C GLU A 24 1.07 -1.74 -6.29
N PHE A 25 0.72 -1.55 -7.57
CA PHE A 25 0.35 -0.25 -8.10
C PHE A 25 -1.09 0.12 -7.70
N GLY A 26 -1.28 1.37 -7.32
CA GLY A 26 -2.59 1.94 -6.98
C GLY A 26 -2.74 3.36 -7.48
N THR A 27 -3.98 3.84 -7.47
CA THR A 27 -4.34 5.20 -7.92
C THR A 27 -4.75 6.11 -6.74
N ALA A 28 -4.76 5.57 -5.52
CA ALA A 28 -5.16 6.24 -4.29
C ALA A 28 -4.17 5.96 -3.14
N THR A 29 -4.12 6.88 -2.18
CA THR A 29 -3.22 6.87 -1.01
C THR A 29 -3.95 7.08 0.33
N ASP A 30 -5.28 6.96 0.31
CA ASP A 30 -6.10 7.05 1.52
C ASP A 30 -5.99 5.78 2.39
N GLY A 31 -6.61 5.81 3.57
CA GLY A 31 -6.60 4.67 4.50
C GLY A 31 -7.20 3.40 3.89
N THR A 32 -8.19 3.51 3.00
CA THR A 32 -8.79 2.35 2.33
C THR A 32 -7.81 1.70 1.36
N ALA A 33 -7.03 2.49 0.62
CA ALA A 33 -5.97 1.98 -0.25
C ALA A 33 -4.87 1.25 0.57
N VAL A 34 -4.50 1.80 1.73
CA VAL A 34 -3.54 1.16 2.65
C VAL A 34 -4.07 -0.17 3.18
N ILE A 35 -5.32 -0.21 3.67
CA ILE A 35 -5.93 -1.45 4.18
C ILE A 35 -6.00 -2.52 3.09
N ARG A 36 -6.39 -2.16 1.87
CA ARG A 36 -6.42 -3.09 0.74
C ARG A 36 -5.02 -3.65 0.44
N GLY A 37 -4.00 -2.81 0.40
CA GLY A 37 -2.62 -3.24 0.18
C GLY A 37 -2.13 -4.21 1.26
N LEU A 38 -2.47 -3.98 2.53
CA LEU A 38 -2.16 -4.90 3.63
C LEU A 38 -2.82 -6.27 3.44
N VAL A 39 -4.11 -6.30 3.08
CA VAL A 39 -4.83 -7.55 2.84
C VAL A 39 -4.16 -8.36 1.74
N HIS A 40 -3.85 -7.73 0.61
CA HIS A 40 -3.18 -8.41 -0.50
C HIS A 40 -1.76 -8.86 -0.13
N ALA A 41 -1.00 -8.04 0.60
CA ALA A 41 0.34 -8.39 1.05
C ALA A 41 0.33 -9.63 1.98
N VAL A 42 -0.59 -9.66 2.95
CA VAL A 42 -0.77 -10.80 3.86
C VAL A 42 -1.15 -12.07 3.11
N GLN A 43 -2.03 -11.96 2.11
CA GLN A 43 -2.38 -13.08 1.22
C GLN A 43 -1.16 -13.56 0.43
N TYR A 44 -0.37 -12.63 -0.14
CA TYR A 44 0.83 -12.95 -0.90
C TYR A 44 1.89 -13.65 -0.04
N PHE A 45 2.10 -13.21 1.20
CA PHE A 45 3.06 -13.84 2.11
C PHE A 45 2.60 -15.22 2.61
N GLY A 46 1.35 -15.61 2.37
CA GLY A 46 0.79 -16.89 2.87
C GLY A 46 0.63 -16.93 4.39
N GLY A 47 0.61 -15.77 5.05
CA GLY A 47 0.57 -15.66 6.50
C GLY A 47 0.53 -14.20 6.97
N ARG A 48 0.30 -14.00 8.27
CA ARG A 48 0.22 -12.67 8.88
C ARG A 48 1.54 -12.32 9.60
N PRO A 49 2.10 -11.12 9.42
CA PRO A 49 3.16 -10.64 10.30
C PRO A 49 2.60 -10.48 11.72
N GLN A 50 3.48 -10.58 12.72
CA GLN A 50 3.10 -10.36 14.12
C GLN A 50 2.78 -8.88 14.39
N GLU A 51 3.57 -7.99 13.79
CA GLU A 51 3.47 -6.55 13.94
C GLU A 51 3.65 -5.87 12.57
N VAL A 52 2.95 -4.76 12.36
CA VAL A 52 3.10 -3.93 11.17
C VAL A 52 3.61 -2.56 11.62
N LEU A 53 4.82 -2.22 11.18
CA LEU A 53 5.40 -0.90 11.39
C LEU A 53 5.07 -0.03 10.17
N PHE A 54 4.28 1.02 10.39
CA PHE A 54 4.15 2.07 9.41
C PHE A 54 5.28 3.08 9.62
N ASP A 55 5.82 3.62 8.53
CA ASP A 55 6.46 4.92 8.63
C ASP A 55 5.39 5.94 9.06
N ASN A 56 5.77 7.08 9.62
CA ASN A 56 4.82 8.14 10.01
C ASN A 56 4.16 8.82 8.77
N MET A 57 3.80 8.04 7.75
CA MET A 57 3.04 8.46 6.60
C MET A 57 1.71 8.99 7.08
N LYS A 58 1.59 10.32 7.12
CA LYS A 58 0.29 10.97 7.26
C LYS A 58 -0.52 10.53 6.03
N PRO A 59 -1.60 9.74 6.18
CA PRO A 59 -2.45 9.45 5.05
C PRO A 59 -2.89 10.80 4.47
N SER A 60 -2.74 10.96 3.17
CA SER A 60 -3.18 12.17 2.49
C SER A 60 -4.69 12.17 2.46
N VAL A 61 -5.30 12.60 3.57
CA VAL A 61 -6.72 12.93 3.62
C VAL A 61 -6.90 14.16 2.75
N GLN A 62 -7.22 13.94 1.48
CA GLN A 62 -7.70 15.02 0.63
C GLN A 62 -9.07 15.42 1.18
N ARG A 63 -9.16 16.60 1.80
CA ARG A 63 -10.47 17.21 2.06
C ARG A 63 -11.15 17.42 0.70
N PRO A 64 -12.43 17.07 0.55
CA PRO A 64 -13.18 17.45 -0.64
C PRO A 64 -13.13 18.98 -0.77
N LYS A 65 -12.88 19.46 -1.98
CA LYS A 65 -12.84 20.87 -2.33
C LYS A 65 -14.25 21.43 -2.48
#